data_AF-K0SYS0-F1
#
_entry.id   AF-K0SYS0-F1
#
_cell.length_a   1.000
_cell.length_b   1.000
_cell.length_c   1.000
_cell.angle_alpha   90.00
_cell.angle_beta   90.00
_cell.angle_gamma   90.00
#
_symmetry.space_group_name_H-M   'P 1'
#
loop_
_entity.id
_entity.type
_entity.pdbx_description
1 polymer ?
#
loop_
_entity_poly.entity_id
_entity_poly.type
_entity_poly.pdbx_seq_one_letter_code
_entity_poly.pdbx_strand_id
1 'polypeptide(L)'
;MGVPPADCLSVGSLIGTKIVVNEFAGFYLLGNMIDEGTISDKAATIATYALCGFSNIGSIGITSAVVGTMIPNKKHWVTKLVSSAMIAGNMACFMTAAIAGLFYTEKIQEDDNPI
;
A
#
# COMPACT_ATOMS: atom_id res chain seq x y z
N MET A 1 6.72 -9.54 -2.26
CA MET A 1 6.16 -9.10 -0.96
C MET A 1 5.86 -10.26 -0.02
N GLY A 2 5.63 -11.50 -0.50
CA GLY A 2 5.45 -12.66 0.39
C GLY A 2 3.99 -12.90 0.82
N VAL A 3 3.03 -12.39 0.04
CA VAL A 3 1.59 -12.64 0.23
C VAL A 3 1.29 -14.11 -0.04
N PRO A 4 0.51 -14.80 0.82
CA PRO A 4 0.00 -16.14 0.54
C PRO A 4 -0.77 -16.20 -0.80
N PRO A 5 -0.62 -17.27 -1.61
CA PRO A 5 -1.26 -17.35 -2.92
C PRO A 5 -2.77 -17.12 -2.92
N ALA A 6 -3.48 -17.56 -1.87
CA ALA A 6 -4.92 -17.38 -1.72
C ALA A 6 -5.35 -15.90 -1.60
N ASP A 7 -4.49 -15.06 -1.01
CA ASP A 7 -4.78 -13.64 -0.75
C ASP A 7 -4.22 -12.71 -1.84
N CYS A 8 -3.47 -13.23 -2.81
CA CYS A 8 -2.80 -12.42 -3.84
C CYS A 8 -3.77 -11.55 -4.64
N LEU A 9 -4.95 -12.08 -4.98
CA LEU A 9 -5.96 -11.32 -5.73
C LEU A 9 -6.54 -10.19 -4.87
N SER A 10 -6.86 -10.48 -3.60
CA SER A 10 -7.37 -9.52 -2.63
C SER A 10 -6.38 -8.38 -2.41
N VAL A 11 -5.12 -8.70 -2.10
CA VAL A 11 -4.06 -7.69 -1.89
C VAL A 11 -3.79 -6.91 -3.18
N GLY A 12 -3.81 -7.57 -4.34
CA GLY A 12 -3.69 -6.89 -5.64
C GLY A 12 -4.81 -5.88 -5.89
N SER A 13 -6.06 -6.23 -5.54
CA SER A 13 -7.21 -5.34 -5.64
C SER A 13 -7.10 -4.12 -4.73
N LEU A 14 -6.62 -4.31 -3.50
CA LEU A 14 -6.34 -3.21 -2.55
C LEU A 14 -5.27 -2.25 -3.11
N ILE A 15 -4.17 -2.79 -3.66
CA ILE A 15 -3.11 -1.99 -4.28
C ILE A 15 -3.65 -1.22 -5.51
N GLY A 16 -4.46 -1.88 -6.34
CA GLY A 16 -5.13 -1.23 -7.48
C GLY A 16 -6.02 -0.07 -7.04
N THR A 17 -6.85 -0.30 -6.01
CA THR A 17 -7.69 0.72 -5.39
C THR A 17 -6.87 1.90 -4.89
N LYS A 18 -5.74 1.64 -4.21
CA LYS A 18 -4.81 2.69 -3.78
C LYS A 18 -4.30 3.54 -4.95
N ILE A 19 -3.81 2.90 -6.01
CA ILE A 19 -3.17 3.61 -7.13
C ILE A 19 -4.17 4.50 -7.87
N VAL A 20 -5.39 3.98 -8.10
CA VAL A 20 -6.41 4.64 -8.91
C VAL A 20 -7.24 5.64 -8.09
N VAL A 21 -7.63 5.27 -6.87
CA VAL A 21 -8.51 6.07 -6.01
C VAL A 21 -7.68 6.83 -4.97
N ASN A 22 -7.23 6.14 -3.92
CA ASN A 22 -6.29 6.59 -2.89
C ASN A 22 -6.11 5.50 -1.82
N GLU A 23 -5.10 5.67 -0.97
CA GLU A 23 -4.79 4.79 0.15
C GLU A 23 -5.91 4.71 1.20
N PHE A 24 -6.70 5.77 1.45
CA PHE A 24 -7.80 5.72 2.42
C PHE A 24 -8.90 4.75 2.00
N ALA A 25 -9.28 4.74 0.72
CA ALA A 25 -10.22 3.77 0.17
C ALA A 25 -9.64 2.34 0.25
N GLY A 26 -8.34 2.18 -0.01
CA GLY A 26 -7.64 0.91 0.19
C GLY A 26 -7.68 0.43 1.64
N PHE A 27 -7.41 1.32 2.61
CA PHE A 27 -7.46 0.98 4.03
C PHE A 27 -8.87 0.66 4.52
N TYR A 28 -9.88 1.36 4.01
CA TYR A 28 -11.28 1.06 4.33
C TYR A 28 -11.66 -0.36 3.89
N LEU A 29 -11.31 -0.74 2.65
CA LEU A 29 -11.56 -2.10 2.16
C LEU A 29 -10.77 -3.14 2.93
N LEU A 30 -9.50 -2.87 3.24
CA LEU A 30 -8.68 -3.77 4.06
C LEU A 30 -9.30 -3.97 5.46
N GLY A 31 -9.80 -2.91 6.09
CA GLY A 31 -10.49 -2.98 7.38
C GLY A 31 -11.68 -3.94 7.33
N ASN A 32 -12.54 -3.80 6.32
CA ASN A 32 -13.68 -4.70 6.14
C ASN A 32 -13.23 -6.16 5.96
N MET A 33 -12.17 -6.41 5.19
CA MET A 33 -11.66 -7.78 4.98
C MET A 33 -11.11 -8.40 6.28
N ILE A 34 -10.49 -7.59 7.14
CA ILE A 34 -10.03 -8.03 8.46
C ILE A 34 -11.23 -8.36 9.36
N ASP A 35 -12.23 -7.47 9.42
CA ASP A 35 -13.43 -7.66 10.24
C ASP A 35 -14.26 -8.88 9.81
N GLU A 36 -14.32 -9.15 8.50
CA GLU A 36 -15.00 -10.31 7.92
C GLU A 36 -14.17 -11.60 7.99
N GLY A 37 -12.88 -11.53 8.35
CA GLY A 37 -11.97 -12.68 8.34
C GLY A 37 -11.69 -13.24 6.94
N THR A 38 -11.81 -12.43 5.88
CA THR A 38 -11.63 -12.84 4.48
C THR A 38 -10.22 -12.66 3.95
N ILE A 39 -9.28 -12.25 4.81
CA ILE A 39 -7.86 -12.11 4.51
C ILE A 39 -7.03 -12.68 5.68
N SER A 40 -5.92 -13.37 5.39
CA SER A 40 -5.04 -13.86 6.45
C SER A 40 -4.31 -12.73 7.17
N ASP A 41 -3.96 -12.92 8.45
CA ASP A 41 -3.20 -11.94 9.25
C ASP A 41 -1.87 -11.53 8.60
N LYS A 42 -1.19 -12.50 7.99
CA LYS A 42 0.04 -12.24 7.23
C LYS A 42 -0.22 -11.35 6.02
N ALA A 43 -1.27 -11.66 5.24
CA ALA A 43 -1.63 -10.85 4.08
C ALA A 43 -2.12 -9.46 4.48
N ALA A 44 -2.89 -9.33 5.56
CA ALA A 44 -3.33 -8.07 6.12
C ALA A 44 -2.15 -7.19 6.56
N THR A 45 -1.16 -7.80 7.22
CA THR A 45 0.09 -7.12 7.59
C THR A 45 0.83 -6.62 6.36
N ILE A 46 1.06 -7.47 5.35
CA ILE A 46 1.75 -7.09 4.12
C ILE A 46 0.97 -5.99 3.37
N ALA A 47 -0.35 -6.11 3.27
CA ALA A 47 -1.23 -5.14 2.62
C ALA A 47 -1.15 -3.77 3.33
N THR A 48 -1.14 -3.75 4.67
CA THR A 48 -1.00 -2.52 5.45
C THR A 48 0.24 -1.73 5.05
N TYR A 49 1.40 -2.39 4.95
CA TYR A 49 2.65 -1.76 4.53
C TYR A 49 2.65 -1.39 3.03
N ALA A 50 2.04 -2.21 2.18
CA ALA A 50 1.92 -1.91 0.75
C ALA A 50 1.01 -0.69 0.49
N LEU A 51 -0.02 -0.50 1.33
CA LEU A 51 -0.95 0.62 1.25
C LEU A 51 -0.39 1.91 1.87
N CYS A 52 0.50 1.82 2.85
CA CYS A 52 1.07 2.95 3.60
C CYS A 52 1.94 3.90 2.75
N GLY A 53 1.30 4.72 1.91
CA GLY A 53 1.95 5.80 1.17
C GLY A 53 1.01 6.47 0.15
N PHE A 54 1.20 7.78 -0.05
CA PHE A 54 0.40 8.63 -0.94
C PHE A 54 0.78 8.50 -2.43
N SER A 55 1.23 7.33 -2.86
CA SER A 55 1.71 7.07 -4.23
C SER A 55 0.56 6.72 -5.18
N ASN A 56 -0.41 7.63 -5.29
CA ASN A 56 -1.60 7.50 -6.15
C ASN A 56 -1.66 8.65 -7.18
N ILE A 57 -2.51 8.52 -8.20
CA ILE A 57 -2.62 9.49 -9.30
C ILE A 57 -3.02 10.89 -8.80
N GLY A 58 -3.92 10.97 -7.81
CA GLY A 58 -4.36 12.24 -7.23
C GLY A 58 -3.25 12.94 -6.45
N SER A 59 -2.62 12.25 -5.52
CA SER A 59 -1.56 12.79 -4.67
C SER A 59 -0.33 13.23 -5.45
N ILE A 60 0.04 12.52 -6.52
CA ILE A 60 1.15 12.96 -7.37
C ILE A 60 0.77 14.21 -8.19
N GLY A 61 -0.49 14.34 -8.60
CA GLY A 61 -1.02 15.55 -9.22
C GLY A 61 -0.95 16.76 -8.30
N ILE A 62 -1.38 16.59 -7.03
CA ILE A 62 -1.31 17.62 -5.99
C ILE A 62 0.16 18.02 -5.74
N THR A 63 1.04 17.04 -5.54
CA THR A 63 2.47 17.29 -5.27
C THR A 63 3.14 17.99 -6.46
N SER A 64 2.84 17.56 -7.69
CA SER A 64 3.34 18.21 -8.91
C SER A 64 2.87 19.65 -9.05
N ALA A 65 1.60 19.93 -8.72
CA ALA A 65 1.07 21.30 -8.72
C ALA A 65 1.80 22.18 -7.70
N VAL A 66 1.96 21.70 -6.46
CA VAL A 66 2.67 22.42 -5.39
C VAL A 66 4.13 22.69 -5.79
N VAL A 67 4.89 21.66 -6.21
CA VAL A 67 6.28 21.82 -6.66
C VAL A 67 6.39 22.73 -7.88
N GLY A 68 5.45 22.62 -8.83
CA GLY A 68 5.38 23.48 -10.00
C GLY A 68 5.13 24.96 -9.68
N THR A 69 4.41 25.27 -8.60
CA THR A 69 4.25 26.65 -8.11
C THR A 69 5.50 27.18 -7.41
N MET A 70 6.22 26.32 -6.68
CA MET A 70 7.49 26.68 -6.03
C MET A 70 8.61 26.93 -7.04
N ILE A 71 8.61 26.22 -8.18
CA ILE A 71 9.67 26.31 -9.19
C ILE A 71 9.06 26.58 -10.58
N PRO A 72 8.49 27.77 -10.82
CA PRO A 72 7.69 28.04 -12.02
C PRO A 72 8.47 27.89 -13.33
N ASN A 73 9.77 28.17 -13.32
CA ASN A 73 10.66 28.02 -14.48
C ASN A 73 11.01 26.55 -14.81
N LYS A 74 10.62 25.59 -13.96
CA LYS A 74 10.94 24.17 -14.09
C LYS A 74 9.70 23.26 -14.14
N LYS A 75 8.49 23.81 -14.31
CA LYS A 75 7.23 23.04 -14.39
C LYS A 75 7.31 21.85 -15.36
N HIS A 76 7.88 22.06 -16.55
CA HIS A 76 8.07 21.00 -17.55
C HIS A 76 8.89 19.82 -17.05
N TRP A 77 9.94 20.09 -16.27
CA TRP A 77 10.78 19.04 -15.66
C TRP A 77 10.02 18.28 -14.58
N VAL A 78 9.23 18.97 -13.76
CA VAL A 78 8.40 18.36 -12.72
C VAL A 78 7.39 17.39 -13.36
N THR A 79 6.64 17.84 -14.38
CA THR A 79 5.63 17.01 -15.05
C THR A 79 6.22 15.74 -15.66
N LYS A 80 7.46 15.80 -16.18
CA LYS A 80 8.15 14.61 -16.72
C LYS A 80 8.48 13.55 -15.68
N LEU A 81 8.63 13.94 -14.41
CA LEU A 81 9.00 13.03 -13.32
C LEU A 81 7.81 12.46 -12.56
N VAL A 82 6.59 12.97 -12.79
CA VAL A 82 5.38 12.57 -12.05
C VAL A 82 5.14 11.06 -12.11
N SER A 83 5.18 10.47 -13.30
CA SER A 83 4.92 9.04 -13.47
C SER A 83 6.00 8.16 -12.80
N SER A 84 7.28 8.52 -12.96
CA SER A 84 8.37 7.78 -12.33
C SER A 84 8.36 7.92 -10.81
N ALA A 85 8.03 9.11 -10.29
CA ALA A 85 7.88 9.35 -8.86
C ALA A 85 6.74 8.52 -8.24
N MET A 86 5.61 8.38 -8.94
CA MET A 86 4.49 7.54 -8.48
C MET A 86 4.88 6.05 -8.42
N ILE A 87 5.58 5.56 -9.45
CA ILE A 87 6.06 4.17 -9.49
C ILE A 87 7.09 3.95 -8.37
N ALA A 88 8.05 4.85 -8.21
CA ALA A 88 9.07 4.76 -7.17
C ALA A 88 8.46 4.79 -5.76
N GLY A 89 7.44 5.62 -5.54
CA GLY A 89 6.70 5.66 -4.27
C GLY A 89 6.00 4.34 -3.95
N ASN A 90 5.36 3.71 -4.93
CA ASN A 90 4.76 2.39 -4.74
C ASN A 90 5.82 1.31 -4.50
N MET A 91 6.92 1.33 -5.23
CA MET A 91 8.04 0.40 -5.00
C MET A 91 8.62 0.52 -3.60
N ALA A 92 8.73 1.73 -3.05
CA ALA A 92 9.16 1.94 -1.67
C ALA A 92 8.19 1.28 -0.67
N CYS A 93 6.87 1.44 -0.88
CA CYS A 93 5.85 0.76 -0.06
C CYS A 93 5.93 -0.77 -0.21
N PHE A 94 6.19 -1.28 -1.41
CA PHE A 94 6.32 -2.72 -1.64
C PHE A 94 7.58 -3.31 -1.02
N MET A 95 8.65 -2.53 -0.93
CA MET A 95 9.87 -2.92 -0.24
C MET A 95 9.63 -3.04 1.27
N THR A 96 8.97 -2.06 1.89
CA THR A 96 8.59 -2.15 3.31
C THR A 96 7.63 -3.31 3.56
N ALA A 97 6.68 -3.54 2.65
CA ALA A 97 5.77 -4.68 2.73
C ALA A 97 6.50 -6.03 2.60
N ALA A 98 7.52 -6.12 1.75
CA ALA A 98 8.35 -7.32 1.64
C ALA A 98 9.17 -7.56 2.91
N ILE A 99 9.71 -6.49 3.52
CA ILE A 99 10.41 -6.58 4.80
C ILE A 99 9.45 -7.05 5.90
N ALA A 100 8.24 -6.46 5.98
CA ALA A 100 7.22 -6.89 6.92
C ALA A 100 6.83 -8.37 6.73
N GLY A 101 6.65 -8.81 5.49
CA GLY A 101 6.35 -10.21 5.17
C GLY A 101 7.49 -11.18 5.49
N LEU A 102 8.75 -10.72 5.44
CA LEU A 102 9.94 -11.49 5.81
C LEU A 102 10.06 -11.67 7.32
N PHE A 103 9.78 -10.62 8.10
CA PHE A 103 9.86 -10.64 9.56
C PHE A 103 8.54 -11.07 10.24
N TYR A 104 7.51 -11.38 9.46
CA TYR A 104 6.25 -11.88 10.00
C TYR A 104 6.46 -13.24 10.67
N THR A 105 6.21 -13.30 11.97
CA THR A 105 6.19 -14.54 12.75
C THR A 105 4.74 -14.89 13.05
N GLU A 106 4.32 -16.11 12.69
CA GLU A 106 3.03 -16.63 13.10
C GLU A 106 2.99 -16.72 14.62
N LYS A 107 1.98 -16.08 15.24
CA LYS A 107 1.72 -16.33 16.65
C LYS A 107 1.18 -17.74 16.75
N ILE A 108 1.90 -18.62 17.46
CA ILE A 108 1.33 -19.87 17.92
C ILE A 108 0.20 -19.47 18.87
N GLN A 109 -1.02 -19.81 18.49
CA GLN A 109 -2.20 -19.66 19.32
C GLN A 109 -1.97 -20.58 20.53
N GLU A 110 -1.59 -20.01 21.68
CA GLU A 110 -1.67 -20.74 22.95
C GLU A 110 -3.15 -21.10 23.14
N ASP A 111 -3.43 -22.40 23.06
CA ASP A 111 -4.73 -22.98 23.41
C ASP A 111 -4.97 -22.65 24.89
N ASP A 112 -5.68 -21.55 25.14
CA ASP A 112 -6.17 -21.16 26.46
C ASP A 112 -7.29 -22.14 26.83
N ASN A 113 -6.90 -23.39 27.06
CA ASN A 113 -7.74 -24.47 27.53
C ASN A 113 -7.65 -24.49 29.07
N PRO A 114 -8.64 -23.94 29.79
CA PRO A 114 -8.70 -24.10 31.23
C PRO A 114 -9.08 -25.56 31.51
N ILE A 115 -8.08 -26.39 31.82
CA ILE A 115 -8.27 -27.70 32.45
C ILE A 115 -8.95 -27.51 33.80
#